data_AF-A0A7C7PY71-F1
#
_entry.id   AF-A0A7C7PY71-F1
#
_cell.length_a   1.000
_cell.length_b   1.000
_cell.length_c   1.000
_cell.angle_alpha   90.00
_cell.angle_beta   90.00
_cell.angle_gamma   90.00
#
_symmetry.space_group_name_H-M   'P 1'
#
loop_
_entity.id
_entity.type
_entity.pdbx_description
1 polymer ?
#
loop_
_entity_poly.entity_id
_entity_poly.type
_entity_poly.pdbx_seq_one_letter_code
_entity_poly.pdbx_strand_id
1 'polypeptide(L)'
;RIFKKHGVSPDSDEGKQLFERYAQAFVEHRLEPPIPSWLYPKVNSDGSISTETTHDALKAYMERMHRVSFLIRRPPFKDPFGADREKALRYLREMYAYLKANNWHRHAYLYVVDEPNTKDAYELVRKWGKLIHDAHPDLKLLCTEQPTPQKPEWGTLIGAVDIWCPLWALIDEDALKERLEAGDELWSYTALCQGAKPTPWWQLDFPLLNYRIPLWQSWMSGMTGILYWSTVFWTRVKDPWTQPQTYGSERTPFNCEGLLFYPGVDAGIAGPVTSMRLKALRDGMEDYEYFVLLSQVVGKEAVSQLVKSIAPSWFKWETDPKRLLKAREQVAEMLIQNIR
;
A
#
# COMPACT_ATOMS: atom_id res chain seq x y z
N ARG A 1 -3.18 -17.49 -4.92
CA ARG A 1 -3.54 -17.18 -6.32
C ARG A 1 -2.41 -17.58 -7.26
N ILE A 2 -1.19 -17.07 -7.04
CA ILE A 2 0.04 -17.43 -7.75
C ILE A 2 0.22 -18.96 -7.87
N PHE A 3 0.38 -19.66 -6.74
CA PHE A 3 0.62 -21.10 -6.71
C PHE A 3 -0.42 -21.91 -7.51
N LYS A 4 -1.72 -21.65 -7.27
CA LYS A 4 -2.82 -22.31 -7.98
C LYS A 4 -2.74 -22.14 -9.50
N LYS A 5 -2.38 -20.94 -9.98
CA LYS A 5 -2.34 -20.64 -11.43
C LYS A 5 -1.10 -21.25 -12.12
N HIS A 6 -0.04 -21.50 -11.36
CA HIS A 6 1.17 -22.19 -11.83
C HIS A 6 1.13 -23.70 -11.56
N GLY A 7 0.10 -24.22 -10.89
CA GLY A 7 -0.02 -25.65 -10.60
C GLY A 7 0.98 -26.19 -9.57
N VAL A 8 1.56 -25.32 -8.74
CA VAL A 8 2.59 -25.69 -7.75
C VAL A 8 2.05 -25.63 -6.32
N SER A 9 2.59 -26.45 -5.43
CA SER A 9 2.30 -26.37 -3.99
C SER A 9 3.03 -25.18 -3.36
N PRO A 10 2.42 -24.39 -2.46
CA PRO A 10 3.10 -23.29 -1.76
C PRO A 10 4.29 -23.77 -0.91
N ASP A 11 4.23 -24.99 -0.38
CA ASP A 11 5.22 -25.51 0.56
C ASP A 11 6.39 -26.24 -0.12
N SER A 12 6.29 -26.49 -1.44
CA SER A 12 7.37 -27.11 -2.21
C SER A 12 8.50 -26.11 -2.48
N ASP A 13 9.70 -26.62 -2.76
CA ASP A 13 10.83 -25.76 -3.13
C ASP A 13 10.55 -24.97 -4.40
N GLU A 14 9.83 -25.56 -5.35
CA GLU A 14 9.36 -24.87 -6.55
C GLU A 14 8.34 -23.77 -6.23
N GLY A 15 7.46 -23.98 -5.25
CA GLY A 15 6.57 -22.96 -4.70
C GLY A 15 7.34 -21.80 -4.09
N LYS A 16 8.33 -22.07 -3.24
CA LYS A 16 9.18 -21.04 -2.63
C LYS A 16 9.93 -20.24 -3.71
N GLN A 17 10.51 -20.90 -4.71
CA GLN A 17 11.16 -20.22 -5.83
C GLN A 17 10.17 -19.39 -6.67
N LEU A 18 8.94 -19.86 -6.86
CA LEU A 18 7.92 -19.10 -7.56
C LEU A 18 7.51 -17.85 -6.77
N PHE A 19 7.31 -17.97 -5.46
CA PHE A 19 7.06 -16.82 -4.59
C PHE A 19 8.20 -15.81 -4.70
N GLU A 20 9.44 -16.29 -4.64
CA GLU A 20 10.66 -15.51 -4.72
C GLU A 20 10.72 -14.68 -6.02
N ARG A 21 10.38 -15.29 -7.16
CA ARG A 21 10.32 -14.58 -8.45
C ARG A 21 9.24 -13.51 -8.51
N TYR A 22 8.09 -13.73 -7.87
CA TYR A 22 7.06 -12.67 -7.73
C TYR A 22 7.52 -11.56 -6.79
N ALA A 23 8.14 -11.90 -5.66
CA ALA A 23 8.63 -10.92 -4.71
C ALA A 23 9.76 -10.05 -5.30
N GLN A 24 10.68 -10.66 -6.06
CA GLN A 24 11.69 -9.93 -6.83
C GLN A 24 11.06 -8.98 -7.85
N ALA A 25 10.04 -9.44 -8.58
CA ALA A 25 9.32 -8.58 -9.53
C ALA A 25 8.60 -7.42 -8.84
N PHE A 26 8.15 -7.55 -7.58
CA PHE A 26 7.64 -6.41 -6.80
C PHE A 26 8.77 -5.38 -6.59
N VAL A 27 9.92 -5.82 -6.10
CA VAL A 27 11.09 -4.95 -5.83
C VAL A 27 11.56 -4.22 -7.08
N GLU A 28 11.68 -4.91 -8.21
CA GLU A 28 12.04 -4.33 -9.52
C GLU A 28 11.06 -3.24 -10.01
N HIS A 29 9.86 -3.22 -9.43
CA HIS A 29 8.81 -2.25 -9.74
C HIS A 29 8.48 -1.33 -8.57
N ARG A 30 9.40 -1.18 -7.61
CA ARG A 30 9.27 -0.29 -6.44
C ARG A 30 8.08 -0.63 -5.54
N LEU A 31 7.56 -1.84 -5.64
CA LEU A 31 6.52 -2.36 -4.75
C LEU A 31 7.17 -3.14 -3.61
N GLU A 32 6.56 -3.08 -2.43
CA GLU A 32 7.01 -3.92 -1.33
C GLU A 32 6.41 -5.33 -1.43
N PRO A 33 7.25 -6.38 -1.52
CA PRO A 33 6.74 -7.74 -1.51
C PRO A 33 6.20 -8.08 -0.12
N PRO A 34 5.16 -8.94 -0.03
CA PRO A 34 4.67 -9.41 1.25
C PRO A 34 5.78 -10.20 1.97
N ILE A 35 5.82 -10.14 3.30
CA ILE A 35 6.67 -11.05 4.07
C ILE A 35 6.03 -12.45 4.05
N PRO A 36 6.75 -13.51 3.63
CA PRO A 36 6.25 -14.87 3.71
C PRO A 36 5.81 -15.26 5.12
N SER A 37 4.76 -16.07 5.23
CA SER A 37 4.20 -16.45 6.53
C SER A 37 5.15 -17.21 7.43
N TRP A 38 6.04 -18.00 6.85
CA TRP A 38 7.04 -18.79 7.57
C TRP A 38 8.22 -17.96 8.08
N LEU A 39 8.36 -16.69 7.66
CA LEU A 39 9.42 -15.80 8.14
C LEU A 39 8.99 -14.95 9.35
N TYR A 40 7.71 -14.87 9.69
CA TYR A 40 7.28 -14.13 10.87
C TYR A 40 7.78 -14.80 12.17
N PRO A 41 8.01 -14.03 13.25
CA PRO A 41 8.13 -14.59 14.59
C PRO A 41 6.95 -15.52 14.91
N LYS A 42 7.23 -16.66 15.55
CA LYS A 42 6.19 -17.59 15.99
C LYS A 42 5.51 -17.02 17.23
N VAL A 43 4.19 -17.07 17.27
CA VAL A 43 3.40 -16.57 18.42
C VAL A 43 3.07 -17.73 19.35
N ASN A 44 3.44 -17.59 20.61
CA ASN A 44 3.16 -18.55 21.66
C ASN A 44 1.75 -18.34 22.26
N SER A 45 1.25 -19.36 22.95
CA SER A 45 -0.11 -19.36 23.52
C SER A 45 -0.33 -18.29 24.61
N ASP A 46 0.74 -17.77 25.20
CA ASP A 46 0.73 -16.74 26.23
C ASP A 46 0.88 -15.30 25.68
N GLY A 47 1.00 -15.14 24.36
CA GLY A 47 1.23 -13.84 23.73
C GLY A 47 2.69 -13.54 23.43
N SER A 48 3.66 -14.29 23.92
CA SER A 48 5.06 -14.06 23.57
C SER A 48 5.39 -14.43 22.12
N ILE A 49 6.52 -13.93 21.62
CA ILE A 49 7.06 -14.32 20.31
C ILE A 49 8.39 -15.08 20.44
N SER A 50 8.57 -16.09 19.58
CA SER A 50 9.81 -16.82 19.40
C SER A 50 10.42 -16.49 18.04
N THR A 51 11.68 -16.06 18.04
CA THR A 51 12.39 -15.57 16.85
C THR A 51 13.55 -16.46 16.44
N GLU A 52 13.95 -17.42 17.28
CA GLU A 52 15.18 -18.22 17.16
C GLU A 52 15.23 -18.98 15.83
N THR A 53 14.08 -19.48 15.35
CA THR A 53 14.02 -20.26 14.11
C THR A 53 13.73 -19.44 12.86
N THR A 54 13.43 -18.14 12.99
CA THR A 54 12.97 -17.30 11.87
C THR A 54 13.77 -16.02 11.67
N HIS A 55 14.48 -15.53 12.69
CA HIS A 55 15.15 -14.23 12.67
C HIS A 55 16.15 -14.09 11.53
N ASP A 56 17.11 -15.00 11.41
CA ASP A 56 18.16 -14.90 10.38
C ASP A 56 17.58 -14.90 8.97
N ALA A 57 16.60 -15.78 8.72
CA ALA A 57 15.92 -15.86 7.43
C ALA A 57 15.07 -14.63 7.13
N LEU A 58 14.37 -14.08 8.14
CA LEU A 58 13.61 -12.84 8.02
C LEU A 58 14.52 -11.66 7.74
N LYS A 59 15.62 -11.53 8.48
CA LYS A 59 16.61 -10.46 8.29
C LYS A 59 17.21 -10.51 6.90
N ALA A 60 17.66 -11.69 6.45
CA ALA A 60 18.17 -11.89 5.11
C ALA A 60 17.13 -11.53 4.03
N TYR A 61 15.84 -11.85 4.26
CA TYR A 61 14.76 -11.47 3.35
C TYR A 61 14.55 -9.95 3.30
N MET A 62 14.50 -9.29 4.46
CA MET A 62 14.32 -7.84 4.56
C MET A 62 15.44 -7.09 3.84
N GLU A 63 16.69 -7.50 4.04
CA GLU A 63 17.87 -6.91 3.40
C GLU A 63 17.88 -7.16 1.89
N ARG A 64 17.69 -8.41 1.47
CA ARG A 64 17.76 -8.80 0.05
C ARG A 64 16.62 -8.20 -0.78
N MET A 65 15.45 -8.01 -0.18
CA MET A 65 14.31 -7.39 -0.84
C MET A 65 14.26 -5.87 -0.68
N HIS A 66 15.26 -5.26 -0.05
CA HIS A 66 15.29 -3.82 0.27
C HIS A 66 14.00 -3.31 0.92
N ARG A 67 13.38 -4.16 1.76
CA ARG A 67 12.05 -3.88 2.32
C ARG A 67 12.17 -2.99 3.54
N VAL A 68 11.32 -1.96 3.63
CA VAL A 68 11.40 -0.95 4.71
C VAL A 68 10.21 -0.98 5.65
N SER A 69 9.00 -1.25 5.16
CA SER A 69 7.81 -1.35 6.02
C SER A 69 7.78 -2.65 6.80
N PHE A 70 6.86 -2.81 7.75
CA PHE A 70 6.59 -4.10 8.39
C PHE A 70 5.11 -4.23 8.76
N LEU A 71 4.36 -5.07 8.04
CA LEU A 71 2.98 -5.36 8.42
C LEU A 71 2.97 -6.28 9.64
N ILE A 72 2.66 -5.72 10.81
CA ILE A 72 2.43 -6.50 12.02
C ILE A 72 1.09 -7.22 11.86
N ARG A 73 1.11 -8.53 12.03
CA ARG A 73 -0.12 -9.34 11.92
C ARG A 73 -1.05 -9.04 13.08
N ARG A 74 -2.35 -9.14 12.83
CA ARG A 74 -3.35 -9.10 13.89
C ARG A 74 -3.02 -10.14 14.98
N PRO A 75 -3.10 -9.79 16.27
CA PRO A 75 -2.98 -10.77 17.35
C PRO A 75 -3.86 -12.00 17.07
N PRO A 76 -3.30 -13.22 17.06
CA PRO A 76 -4.02 -14.42 16.64
C PRO A 76 -4.87 -15.04 17.76
N PHE A 77 -5.52 -14.20 18.56
CA PHE A 77 -6.35 -14.62 19.70
C PHE A 77 -7.85 -14.51 19.39
N LYS A 78 -8.66 -15.34 20.06
CA LYS A 78 -10.10 -15.44 19.79
C LYS A 78 -10.84 -14.19 20.27
N ASP A 79 -10.50 -13.71 21.46
CA ASP A 79 -11.10 -12.52 22.06
C ASP A 79 -10.03 -11.53 22.53
N PRO A 80 -9.36 -10.80 21.61
CA PRO A 80 -8.27 -9.88 21.93
C PRO A 80 -8.73 -8.63 22.70
N PHE A 81 -10.04 -8.40 22.83
CA PHE A 81 -10.60 -7.26 23.55
C PHE A 81 -11.12 -7.64 24.95
N GLY A 82 -11.37 -8.93 25.19
CA GLY A 82 -11.82 -9.47 26.48
C GLY A 82 -10.85 -10.51 27.03
N ALA A 83 -11.23 -11.78 26.98
CA ALA A 83 -10.54 -12.85 27.71
C ALA A 83 -9.07 -13.06 27.33
N ASP A 84 -8.67 -12.76 26.09
CA ASP A 84 -7.29 -12.88 25.62
C ASP A 84 -6.55 -11.53 25.55
N ARG A 85 -7.10 -10.46 26.13
CA ARG A 85 -6.54 -9.09 25.99
C ARG A 85 -5.08 -8.99 26.42
N GLU A 86 -4.70 -9.59 27.55
CA GLU A 86 -3.31 -9.53 28.02
C GLU A 86 -2.33 -10.27 27.10
N LYS A 87 -2.78 -11.37 26.46
CA LYS A 87 -1.97 -12.08 25.45
C LYS A 87 -1.80 -11.22 24.21
N ALA A 88 -2.86 -10.54 23.77
CA ALA A 88 -2.82 -9.63 22.64
C ALA A 88 -1.88 -8.44 22.90
N LEU A 89 -1.94 -7.84 24.10
CA LEU A 89 -1.03 -6.78 24.50
C LEU A 89 0.42 -7.26 24.56
N ARG A 90 0.67 -8.43 25.15
CA ARG A 90 2.02 -9.01 25.20
C ARG A 90 2.59 -9.22 23.80
N TYR A 91 1.79 -9.77 22.88
CA TYR A 91 2.18 -9.96 21.49
C TYR A 91 2.59 -8.65 20.81
N LEU A 92 1.76 -7.61 20.94
CA LEU A 92 2.04 -6.31 20.32
C LEU A 92 3.29 -5.64 20.92
N ARG A 93 3.47 -5.73 22.25
CA ARG A 93 4.65 -5.21 22.95
C ARG A 93 5.93 -5.91 22.53
N GLU A 94 5.93 -7.24 22.50
CA GLU A 94 7.11 -8.01 22.13
C GLU A 94 7.43 -7.86 20.63
N MET A 95 6.40 -7.80 19.76
CA MET A 95 6.59 -7.44 18.36
C MET A 95 7.21 -6.06 18.20
N TYR A 96 6.70 -5.02 18.88
CA TYR A 96 7.29 -3.69 18.83
C TYR A 96 8.75 -3.70 19.30
N ALA A 97 9.04 -4.33 20.45
CA ALA A 97 10.40 -4.43 20.98
C ALA A 97 11.36 -5.11 20.01
N TYR A 98 10.94 -6.23 19.40
CA TYR A 98 11.71 -6.95 18.39
C TYR A 98 11.96 -6.10 17.14
N LEU A 99 10.93 -5.42 16.62
CA LEU A 99 11.07 -4.54 15.46
C LEU A 99 11.95 -3.32 15.78
N LYS A 100 11.91 -2.82 17.01
CA LYS A 100 12.75 -1.72 17.47
C LYS A 100 14.21 -2.12 17.53
N ALA A 101 14.51 -3.28 18.10
CA ALA A 101 15.86 -3.84 18.15
C ALA A 101 16.50 -4.03 16.76
N ASN A 102 15.66 -4.18 15.72
CA ASN A 102 16.09 -4.38 14.33
C ASN A 102 15.91 -3.14 13.44
N ASN A 103 15.55 -1.97 14.00
CA ASN A 103 15.25 -0.74 13.27
C ASN A 103 14.08 -0.82 12.26
N TRP A 104 13.25 -1.86 12.30
CA TRP A 104 12.09 -2.05 11.42
C TRP A 104 10.82 -1.34 11.93
N HIS A 105 10.78 -0.91 13.19
CA HIS A 105 9.63 -0.25 13.81
C HIS A 105 9.16 1.05 13.13
N ARG A 106 10.05 1.78 12.44
CA ARG A 106 9.76 3.12 11.89
C ARG A 106 8.62 3.13 10.87
N HIS A 107 8.53 2.06 10.09
CA HIS A 107 7.52 1.85 9.04
C HIS A 107 6.67 0.61 9.34
N ALA A 108 6.59 0.21 10.62
CA ALA A 108 5.75 -0.89 11.05
C ALA A 108 4.32 -0.40 11.27
N TYR A 109 3.34 -1.19 10.83
CA TYR A 109 1.93 -0.84 10.96
C TYR A 109 1.06 -2.09 11.08
N LEU A 110 -0.14 -1.92 11.63
CA LEU A 110 -1.21 -2.89 11.62
C LEU A 110 -2.29 -2.45 10.63
N TYR A 111 -2.92 -3.42 9.98
CA TYR A 111 -4.09 -3.19 9.13
C TYR A 111 -5.10 -4.30 9.42
N VAL A 112 -6.19 -3.95 10.10
CA VAL A 112 -7.08 -4.90 10.80
C VAL A 112 -8.53 -4.87 10.36
N VAL A 113 -9.01 -3.73 9.87
CA VAL A 113 -10.35 -3.55 9.31
C VAL A 113 -10.20 -2.89 7.96
N ASP A 114 -10.78 -3.51 6.95
CA ASP A 114 -10.77 -3.02 5.57
C ASP A 114 -12.07 -2.27 5.27
N GLU A 115 -11.94 -1.03 4.77
CA GLU A 115 -13.04 -0.16 4.31
C GLU A 115 -14.26 -0.19 5.25
N PRO A 116 -14.12 0.23 6.52
CA PRO A 116 -15.22 0.21 7.46
C PRO A 116 -16.40 1.04 6.94
N ASN A 117 -17.59 0.47 6.82
CA ASN A 117 -18.75 1.13 6.20
C ASN A 117 -20.03 1.03 7.03
N THR A 118 -19.87 0.79 8.34
CA THR A 118 -20.96 0.71 9.32
C THR A 118 -20.50 1.26 10.67
N LYS A 119 -21.46 1.62 11.52
CA LYS A 119 -21.20 2.06 12.91
C LYS A 119 -20.42 1.01 13.70
N ASP A 120 -20.75 -0.26 13.55
CA ASP A 120 -20.08 -1.37 14.25
C ASP A 120 -18.66 -1.58 13.75
N ALA A 121 -18.41 -1.41 12.44
CA ALA A 121 -17.06 -1.47 11.88
C ALA A 121 -16.19 -0.31 12.39
N TYR A 122 -16.73 0.91 12.48
CA TYR A 122 -16.05 2.05 13.08
C TYR A 122 -15.72 1.82 14.56
N GLU A 123 -16.65 1.24 15.30
CA GLU A 123 -16.41 0.86 16.70
C GLU A 123 -15.33 -0.22 16.82
N LEU A 124 -15.29 -1.17 15.88
CA LEU A 124 -14.23 -2.17 15.83
C LEU A 124 -12.86 -1.54 15.55
N VAL A 125 -12.78 -0.54 14.66
CA VAL A 125 -11.54 0.23 14.41
C VAL A 125 -11.08 0.93 15.69
N ARG A 126 -11.99 1.62 16.40
CA ARG A 126 -11.65 2.28 17.68
C ARG A 126 -11.17 1.30 18.74
N LYS A 127 -11.78 0.10 18.85
CA LYS A 127 -11.31 -0.96 19.76
C LYS A 127 -9.91 -1.44 19.41
N TRP A 128 -9.61 -1.61 18.12
CA TRP A 128 -8.27 -1.95 17.66
C TRP A 128 -7.26 -0.85 17.94
N GLY A 129 -7.56 0.40 17.57
CA GLY A 129 -6.68 1.55 17.85
C GLY A 129 -6.35 1.63 19.33
N LYS A 130 -7.36 1.56 20.20
CA LYS A 130 -7.16 1.51 21.65
C LYS A 130 -6.25 0.36 22.09
N LEU A 131 -6.50 -0.87 21.64
CA LEU A 131 -5.67 -2.02 22.03
C LEU A 131 -4.21 -1.86 21.58
N ILE A 132 -4.00 -1.31 20.39
CA ILE A 132 -2.68 -1.08 19.79
C ILE A 132 -1.93 0.00 20.58
N HIS A 133 -2.55 1.14 20.85
CA HIS A 133 -1.93 2.23 21.60
C HIS A 133 -1.74 1.90 23.09
N ASP A 134 -2.63 1.09 23.69
CA ASP A 134 -2.45 0.53 25.04
C ASP A 134 -1.22 -0.43 25.11
N ALA A 135 -0.84 -1.05 23.99
CA ALA A 135 0.35 -1.89 23.91
C ALA A 135 1.61 -1.04 23.79
N HIS A 136 1.65 -0.09 22.85
CA HIS A 136 2.71 0.90 22.69
C HIS A 136 2.23 2.10 21.85
N PRO A 137 2.48 3.36 22.27
CA PRO A 137 1.99 4.54 21.56
C PRO A 137 2.54 4.70 20.14
N ASP A 138 3.78 4.28 19.87
CA ASP A 138 4.39 4.36 18.53
C ASP A 138 3.90 3.28 17.53
N LEU A 139 3.04 2.33 17.94
CA LEU A 139 2.47 1.36 17.00
C LEU A 139 1.37 2.01 16.18
N LYS A 140 1.46 1.88 14.86
CA LYS A 140 0.56 2.55 13.92
C LYS A 140 -0.57 1.65 13.45
N LEU A 141 -1.79 2.16 13.44
CA LEU A 141 -2.95 1.57 12.79
C LEU A 141 -3.23 2.26 11.45
N LEU A 142 -3.14 1.49 10.36
CA LEU A 142 -3.59 1.87 9.03
C LEU A 142 -5.08 1.56 8.84
N CYS A 143 -5.81 2.48 8.21
CA CYS A 143 -7.21 2.28 7.82
C CYS A 143 -7.48 2.80 6.41
N THR A 144 -8.13 1.98 5.56
CA THR A 144 -8.63 2.38 4.24
C THR A 144 -9.91 3.21 4.36
N GLU A 145 -9.76 4.44 4.85
CA GLU A 145 -10.85 5.38 5.16
C GLU A 145 -10.33 6.82 5.11
N GLN A 146 -11.20 7.79 4.83
CA GLN A 146 -10.88 9.22 4.94
C GLN A 146 -11.19 9.76 6.36
N PRO A 147 -10.54 10.86 6.82
CA PRO A 147 -10.75 11.40 8.16
C PRO A 147 -12.22 11.76 8.47
N THR A 148 -12.95 12.20 7.44
CA THR A 148 -14.36 12.56 7.54
C THR A 148 -15.25 11.35 7.23
N PRO A 149 -15.99 10.81 8.21
CA PRO A 149 -16.86 9.67 7.96
C PRO A 149 -17.95 10.02 6.95
N GLN A 150 -18.29 9.07 6.06
CA GLN A 150 -19.38 9.25 5.10
C GLN A 150 -20.73 9.48 5.79
N LYS A 151 -20.89 8.95 7.01
CA LYS A 151 -22.05 9.15 7.87
C LYS A 151 -21.62 9.62 9.26
N PRO A 152 -21.97 10.86 9.67
CA PRO A 152 -21.55 11.40 10.96
C PRO A 152 -21.90 10.54 12.17
N GLU A 153 -23.01 9.78 12.11
CA GLU A 153 -23.47 8.90 13.20
C GLU A 153 -22.57 7.68 13.47
N TRP A 154 -21.61 7.38 12.59
CA TRP A 154 -20.59 6.36 12.82
C TRP A 154 -19.49 6.84 13.79
N GLY A 155 -19.41 8.16 13.99
CA GLY A 155 -18.40 8.82 14.82
C GLY A 155 -17.04 8.95 14.12
N THR A 156 -16.11 9.63 14.79
CA THR A 156 -14.75 9.82 14.27
C THR A 156 -13.86 8.60 14.53
N LEU A 157 -12.82 8.45 13.70
CA LEU A 157 -11.69 7.53 13.90
C LEU A 157 -10.38 8.27 14.26
N ILE A 158 -10.42 9.60 14.37
CA ILE A 158 -9.29 10.41 14.84
C ILE A 158 -8.87 9.95 16.24
N GLY A 159 -7.57 9.78 16.43
CA GLY A 159 -6.97 9.25 17.67
C GLY A 159 -6.98 7.72 17.76
N ALA A 160 -7.66 7.01 16.85
CA ALA A 160 -7.55 5.56 16.72
C ALA A 160 -6.69 5.16 15.51
N VAL A 161 -6.72 5.94 14.43
CA VAL A 161 -5.98 5.71 13.18
C VAL A 161 -4.76 6.62 13.12
N ASP A 162 -3.62 6.05 12.71
CA ASP A 162 -2.34 6.76 12.57
C ASP A 162 -1.92 6.91 11.10
N ILE A 163 -2.39 6.01 10.22
CA ILE A 163 -2.14 6.05 8.77
C ILE A 163 -3.50 6.03 8.04
N TRP A 164 -3.91 7.18 7.50
CA TRP A 164 -5.14 7.29 6.72
C TRP A 164 -4.89 6.94 5.27
N CYS A 165 -5.76 6.10 4.71
CA CYS A 165 -5.63 5.62 3.34
C CYS A 165 -6.94 5.84 2.56
N PRO A 166 -7.32 7.10 2.30
CA PRO A 166 -8.57 7.43 1.61
C PRO A 166 -8.58 6.94 0.16
N LEU A 167 -9.78 6.53 -0.30
CA LEU A 167 -10.07 6.43 -1.72
C LEU A 167 -9.89 7.80 -2.37
N TRP A 168 -9.27 7.86 -3.55
CA TRP A 168 -9.07 9.14 -4.26
C TRP A 168 -10.36 9.94 -4.48
N ALA A 169 -11.46 9.23 -4.69
CA ALA A 169 -12.77 9.83 -4.87
C ALA A 169 -13.36 10.49 -3.61
N LEU A 170 -12.83 10.15 -2.44
CA LEU A 170 -13.30 10.61 -1.13
C LEU A 170 -12.29 11.55 -0.46
N ILE A 171 -11.29 12.02 -1.20
CA ILE A 171 -10.29 12.95 -0.68
C ILE A 171 -10.92 14.31 -0.40
N ASP A 172 -10.72 14.76 0.83
CA ASP A 172 -10.97 16.11 1.32
C ASP A 172 -9.62 16.71 1.75
N GLU A 173 -9.08 17.63 0.92
CA GLU A 173 -7.72 18.17 1.10
C GLU A 173 -7.55 18.92 2.43
N ASP A 174 -8.59 19.58 2.94
CA ASP A 174 -8.53 20.32 4.20
C ASP A 174 -8.48 19.35 5.39
N ALA A 175 -9.33 18.32 5.37
CA ALA A 175 -9.32 17.28 6.41
C ALA A 175 -7.99 16.51 6.44
N LEU A 176 -7.43 16.21 5.27
CA LEU A 176 -6.12 15.56 5.17
C LEU A 176 -4.98 16.45 5.70
N LYS A 177 -5.01 17.76 5.39
CA LYS A 177 -4.04 18.72 5.90
C LYS A 177 -4.09 18.80 7.42
N GLU A 178 -5.28 18.85 8.03
CA GLU A 178 -5.44 18.82 9.48
C GLU A 178 -4.79 17.57 10.09
N ARG A 179 -4.94 16.39 9.45
CA ARG A 179 -4.31 15.16 9.93
C ARG A 179 -2.78 15.19 9.83
N LEU A 180 -2.22 15.72 8.74
CA LEU A 180 -0.77 15.92 8.62
C LEU A 180 -0.22 16.86 9.70
N GLU A 181 -0.93 17.96 9.98
CA GLU A 181 -0.56 18.92 11.04
C GLU A 181 -0.64 18.28 12.44
N ALA A 182 -1.53 17.31 12.63
CA ALA A 182 -1.64 16.51 13.85
C ALA A 182 -0.57 15.41 13.97
N GLY A 183 0.25 15.18 12.93
CA GLY A 183 1.33 14.19 12.92
C GLY A 183 0.96 12.82 12.38
N ASP A 184 -0.23 12.65 11.82
CA ASP A 184 -0.64 11.40 11.17
C ASP A 184 0.06 11.25 9.80
N GLU A 185 0.07 10.01 9.29
CA GLU A 185 0.53 9.70 7.95
C GLU A 185 -0.63 9.53 6.97
N LEU A 186 -0.38 9.83 5.70
CA LEU A 186 -1.36 9.69 4.64
C LEU A 186 -0.83 8.80 3.51
N TRP A 187 -1.61 7.81 3.14
CA TRP A 187 -1.41 6.98 1.96
C TRP A 187 -2.56 7.20 0.98
N SER A 188 -2.35 6.90 -0.29
CA SER A 188 -3.39 7.02 -1.32
C SER A 188 -3.91 5.63 -1.72
N TYR A 189 -5.20 5.53 -2.06
CA TYR A 189 -5.82 4.26 -2.42
C TYR A 189 -6.86 4.41 -3.52
N THR A 190 -6.98 3.36 -4.34
CA THR A 190 -7.99 3.26 -5.38
C THR A 190 -8.53 1.84 -5.48
N ALA A 191 -9.82 1.75 -5.79
CA ALA A 191 -10.49 0.51 -6.15
C ALA A 191 -11.67 0.84 -7.06
N LEU A 192 -11.89 -0.01 -8.07
CA LEU A 192 -13.01 0.11 -9.00
C LEU A 192 -13.06 1.50 -9.67
N CYS A 193 -14.25 1.93 -10.11
CA CYS A 193 -14.53 3.30 -10.52
C CYS A 193 -15.37 4.00 -9.44
N GLN A 194 -14.90 4.01 -8.19
CA GLN A 194 -15.67 4.61 -7.09
C GLN A 194 -15.73 6.14 -7.20
N GLY A 195 -16.79 6.72 -6.64
CA GLY A 195 -17.03 8.16 -6.60
C GLY A 195 -17.92 8.71 -7.72
N ALA A 196 -18.54 9.85 -7.45
CA ALA A 196 -19.32 10.58 -8.46
C ALA A 196 -18.45 11.40 -9.41
N LYS A 197 -17.28 11.86 -8.94
CA LYS A 197 -16.31 12.61 -9.74
C LYS A 197 -15.25 11.66 -10.30
N PRO A 198 -14.87 11.79 -11.58
CA PRO A 198 -13.76 11.02 -12.13
C PRO A 198 -12.47 11.29 -11.35
N THR A 199 -11.77 10.21 -11.04
CA THR A 199 -10.38 10.22 -10.57
C THR A 199 -9.56 9.38 -11.56
N PRO A 200 -8.23 9.26 -11.40
CA PRO A 200 -7.42 8.44 -12.29
C PRO A 200 -7.70 6.93 -12.17
N TRP A 201 -8.88 6.45 -12.56
CA TRP A 201 -9.28 5.05 -12.43
C TRP A 201 -8.32 4.09 -13.14
N TRP A 202 -8.17 2.91 -12.54
CA TRP A 202 -7.15 1.91 -12.91
C TRP A 202 -7.67 0.76 -13.76
N GLN A 203 -8.93 0.75 -14.19
CA GLN A 203 -9.39 -0.30 -15.10
C GLN A 203 -8.67 -0.20 -16.45
N LEU A 204 -8.56 -1.34 -17.15
CA LEU A 204 -7.81 -1.48 -18.40
C LEU A 204 -8.22 -0.46 -19.47
N ASP A 205 -9.49 -0.07 -19.47
CA ASP A 205 -10.11 0.82 -20.45
C ASP A 205 -9.68 2.30 -20.31
N PHE A 206 -9.03 2.65 -19.19
CA PHE A 206 -8.60 4.03 -18.93
C PHE A 206 -7.17 4.30 -19.41
N PRO A 207 -6.81 5.58 -19.66
CA PRO A 207 -5.49 5.95 -20.12
C PRO A 207 -4.38 5.42 -19.21
N LEU A 208 -3.28 4.93 -19.79
CA LEU A 208 -2.13 4.44 -19.03
C LEU A 208 -1.57 5.49 -18.05
N LEU A 209 -1.71 6.77 -18.39
CA LEU A 209 -1.34 7.91 -17.53
C LEU A 209 -1.98 7.83 -16.14
N ASN A 210 -3.17 7.23 -16.01
CA ASN A 210 -3.87 7.09 -14.74
C ASN A 210 -3.09 6.25 -13.71
N TYR A 211 -2.16 5.41 -14.14
CA TYR A 211 -1.27 4.67 -13.24
C TYR A 211 -0.09 5.49 -12.72
N ARG A 212 0.25 6.58 -13.41
CA ARG A 212 1.43 7.40 -13.11
C ARG A 212 1.07 8.69 -12.37
N ILE A 213 0.00 9.36 -12.80
CA ILE A 213 -0.42 10.66 -12.25
C ILE A 213 -0.79 10.67 -10.75
N PRO A 214 -1.28 9.57 -10.13
CA PRO A 214 -1.59 9.59 -8.70
C PRO A 214 -0.39 9.87 -7.80
N LEU A 215 0.83 9.60 -8.27
CA LEU A 215 2.05 9.87 -7.50
C LEU A 215 2.40 11.36 -7.51
N TRP A 216 2.08 12.06 -8.60
CA TRP A 216 2.15 13.53 -8.66
C TRP A 216 1.07 14.16 -7.75
N GLN A 217 -0.14 13.60 -7.74
CA GLN A 217 -1.21 14.05 -6.84
C GLN A 217 -0.86 13.78 -5.37
N SER A 218 -0.26 12.62 -5.08
CA SER A 218 0.20 12.24 -3.75
C SER A 218 1.23 13.24 -3.19
N TRP A 219 2.14 13.74 -4.02
CA TRP A 219 3.09 14.80 -3.62
C TRP A 219 2.37 16.06 -3.11
N MET A 220 1.35 16.52 -3.86
CA MET A 220 0.58 17.72 -3.51
C MET A 220 -0.20 17.55 -2.20
N SER A 221 -0.70 16.34 -1.93
CA SER A 221 -1.42 16.03 -0.69
C SER A 221 -0.52 15.59 0.47
N GLY A 222 0.81 15.61 0.30
CA GLY A 222 1.75 15.14 1.34
C GLY A 222 1.65 13.65 1.65
N MET A 223 1.07 12.85 0.75
CA MET A 223 0.94 11.41 0.92
C MET A 223 2.26 10.71 0.61
N THR A 224 2.65 9.76 1.46
CA THR A 224 3.96 9.08 1.41
C THR A 224 3.87 7.59 1.09
N GLY A 225 2.65 7.06 0.94
CA GLY A 225 2.40 5.68 0.53
C GLY A 225 1.27 5.57 -0.48
N ILE A 226 1.23 4.45 -1.18
CA ILE A 226 0.14 4.06 -2.07
C ILE A 226 -0.24 2.61 -1.78
N LEU A 227 -1.53 2.35 -1.63
CA LEU A 227 -2.09 1.02 -1.44
C LEU A 227 -2.84 0.61 -2.71
N TYR A 228 -2.67 -0.64 -3.12
CA TYR A 228 -3.59 -1.29 -4.04
C TYR A 228 -3.92 -2.69 -3.55
N TRP A 229 -5.20 -3.04 -3.52
CA TRP A 229 -5.72 -4.20 -2.80
C TRP A 229 -5.21 -5.55 -3.35
N SER A 230 -4.76 -5.60 -4.61
CA SER A 230 -4.14 -6.77 -5.21
C SER A 230 -3.40 -6.45 -6.50
N THR A 231 -2.35 -7.21 -6.82
CA THR A 231 -1.68 -7.18 -8.13
C THR A 231 -1.89 -8.48 -8.95
N VAL A 232 -2.52 -9.50 -8.36
CA VAL A 232 -2.66 -10.86 -8.93
C VAL A 232 -4.08 -11.44 -8.76
N PHE A 233 -5.12 -10.61 -8.89
CA PHE A 233 -6.52 -11.02 -8.69
C PHE A 233 -7.11 -11.72 -9.92
N TRP A 234 -6.68 -12.95 -10.15
CA TRP A 234 -7.16 -13.76 -11.29
C TRP A 234 -8.35 -14.66 -10.94
N THR A 235 -8.92 -14.54 -9.73
CA THR A 235 -9.78 -15.60 -9.16
C THR A 235 -11.16 -15.69 -9.83
N ARG A 236 -11.62 -14.60 -10.46
CA ARG A 236 -12.93 -14.55 -11.15
C ARG A 236 -12.87 -14.89 -12.64
N VAL A 237 -11.68 -15.15 -13.17
CA VAL A 237 -11.48 -15.46 -14.59
C VAL A 237 -10.70 -16.76 -14.73
N LYS A 238 -10.99 -17.51 -15.80
CA LYS A 238 -10.25 -18.74 -16.10
C LYS A 238 -8.87 -18.40 -16.65
N ASP A 239 -8.83 -17.42 -17.55
CA ASP A 239 -7.61 -16.97 -18.21
C ASP A 239 -7.48 -15.44 -18.13
N PRO A 240 -6.60 -14.91 -17.26
CA PRO A 240 -6.40 -13.46 -17.15
C PRO A 240 -5.81 -12.82 -18.40
N TRP A 241 -5.20 -13.58 -19.32
CA TRP A 241 -4.65 -13.03 -20.57
C TRP A 241 -5.72 -12.63 -21.58
N THR A 242 -6.82 -13.39 -21.62
CA THR A 242 -7.90 -13.21 -22.61
C THR A 242 -9.20 -12.71 -22.01
N GLN A 243 -9.34 -12.76 -20.67
CA GLN A 243 -10.54 -12.35 -19.95
C GLN A 243 -10.21 -11.16 -19.04
N PRO A 244 -10.37 -9.92 -19.53
CA PRO A 244 -9.98 -8.74 -18.76
C PRO A 244 -10.91 -8.48 -17.57
N GLN A 245 -12.17 -8.92 -17.58
CA GLN A 245 -13.14 -8.65 -16.50
C GLN A 245 -12.84 -9.45 -15.22
N THR A 246 -11.82 -9.04 -14.46
CA THR A 246 -11.41 -9.68 -13.20
C THR A 246 -12.33 -9.34 -12.03
N TYR A 247 -13.12 -8.26 -12.13
CA TYR A 247 -14.08 -7.85 -11.12
C TYR A 247 -15.34 -7.23 -11.74
N GLY A 248 -16.37 -7.05 -10.92
CA GLY A 248 -17.66 -6.48 -11.34
C GLY A 248 -18.63 -7.51 -11.90
N SER A 249 -19.63 -7.02 -12.62
CA SER A 249 -20.66 -7.81 -13.32
C SER A 249 -20.67 -7.46 -14.80
N GLU A 250 -21.38 -8.23 -15.63
CA GLU A 250 -21.49 -7.91 -17.07
C GLU A 250 -22.02 -6.49 -17.34
N ARG A 251 -22.89 -5.97 -16.46
CA ARG A 251 -23.44 -4.60 -16.59
C ARG A 251 -22.51 -3.52 -16.06
N THR A 252 -21.55 -3.88 -15.22
CA THR A 252 -20.60 -2.95 -14.61
C THR A 252 -19.26 -3.68 -14.48
N PRO A 253 -18.57 -3.91 -15.61
CA PRO A 253 -17.31 -4.64 -15.62
C PRO A 253 -16.19 -3.73 -15.10
N PHE A 254 -15.30 -4.30 -14.28
CA PHE A 254 -14.06 -3.63 -13.89
C PHE A 254 -12.88 -4.43 -14.43
N ASN A 255 -12.44 -4.06 -15.63
CA ASN A 255 -11.41 -4.79 -16.36
C ASN A 255 -10.04 -4.61 -15.71
N CYS A 256 -9.36 -5.73 -15.48
CA CYS A 256 -8.05 -5.87 -14.86
C CYS A 256 -7.92 -5.24 -13.46
N GLU A 257 -9.05 -5.07 -12.78
CA GLU A 257 -9.08 -4.67 -11.38
C GLU A 257 -8.37 -5.72 -10.51
N GLY A 258 -7.44 -5.27 -9.69
CA GLY A 258 -6.58 -6.12 -8.86
C GLY A 258 -5.53 -6.92 -9.64
N LEU A 259 -5.29 -6.63 -10.92
CA LEU A 259 -4.39 -7.37 -11.82
C LEU A 259 -3.36 -6.43 -12.46
N LEU A 260 -2.11 -6.52 -12.00
CA LEU A 260 -0.94 -5.83 -12.57
C LEU A 260 0.15 -6.79 -13.05
N PHE A 261 0.17 -8.02 -12.52
CA PHE A 261 0.97 -9.12 -13.04
C PHE A 261 0.06 -10.16 -13.72
N TYR A 262 0.56 -10.70 -14.83
CA TYR A 262 0.01 -11.87 -15.50
C TYR A 262 0.81 -13.12 -15.09
N PRO A 263 0.19 -14.31 -15.05
CA PRO A 263 0.90 -15.55 -14.84
C PRO A 263 1.73 -15.89 -16.08
N GLY A 264 3.03 -16.13 -15.91
CA GLY A 264 3.94 -16.38 -17.03
C GLY A 264 3.82 -17.75 -17.68
N VAL A 265 3.07 -18.70 -17.10
CA VAL A 265 2.93 -20.07 -17.61
C VAL A 265 2.52 -20.12 -19.08
N ASP A 266 1.54 -19.29 -19.47
CA ASP A 266 1.02 -19.23 -20.84
C ASP A 266 2.05 -18.63 -21.83
N ALA A 267 3.07 -17.93 -21.31
CA ALA A 267 4.17 -17.34 -22.07
C ALA A 267 5.49 -18.12 -21.94
N GLY A 268 5.47 -19.33 -21.36
CA GLY A 268 6.68 -20.12 -21.13
C GLY A 268 7.64 -19.53 -20.08
N ILE A 269 7.15 -18.59 -19.25
CA ILE A 269 7.92 -17.93 -18.20
C ILE A 269 7.52 -18.53 -16.85
N ALA A 270 8.49 -19.10 -16.13
CA ALA A 270 8.29 -19.64 -14.80
C ALA A 270 8.15 -18.53 -13.75
N GLY A 271 7.22 -17.58 -13.87
CA GLY A 271 7.17 -16.40 -13.00
C GLY A 271 6.05 -15.41 -13.33
N PRO A 272 6.16 -14.15 -12.88
CA PRO A 272 5.26 -13.09 -13.32
C PRO A 272 5.63 -12.57 -14.71
N VAL A 273 4.62 -12.12 -15.45
CA VAL A 273 4.79 -11.19 -16.57
C VAL A 273 4.21 -9.84 -16.15
N THR A 274 4.99 -8.78 -16.34
CA THR A 274 4.62 -7.45 -15.87
C THR A 274 3.78 -6.71 -16.91
N SER A 275 2.69 -6.07 -16.47
CA SER A 275 1.89 -5.19 -17.34
C SER A 275 2.56 -3.84 -17.60
N MET A 276 2.22 -3.20 -18.72
CA MET A 276 2.57 -1.79 -18.97
C MET A 276 2.06 -0.86 -17.86
N ARG A 277 0.93 -1.21 -17.24
CA ARG A 277 0.28 -0.47 -16.14
C ARG A 277 1.16 -0.42 -14.90
N LEU A 278 1.79 -1.54 -14.54
CA LEU A 278 2.77 -1.56 -13.46
C LEU A 278 4.07 -0.82 -13.82
N LYS A 279 4.50 -0.85 -15.08
CA LYS A 279 5.65 -0.03 -15.51
C LYS A 279 5.35 1.47 -15.37
N ALA A 280 4.16 1.92 -15.77
CA ALA A 280 3.73 3.30 -15.59
C ALA A 280 3.61 3.70 -14.11
N LEU A 281 3.13 2.79 -13.26
CA LEU A 281 3.09 2.99 -11.82
C LEU A 281 4.49 3.15 -11.22
N ARG A 282 5.42 2.26 -11.58
CA ARG A 282 6.82 2.35 -11.19
C ARG A 282 7.45 3.68 -11.64
N ASP A 283 7.22 4.10 -12.88
CA ASP A 283 7.73 5.38 -13.38
C ASP A 283 7.17 6.58 -12.58
N GLY A 284 5.93 6.48 -12.09
CA GLY A 284 5.34 7.48 -11.17
C GLY A 284 5.99 7.48 -9.80
N MET A 285 6.40 6.32 -9.28
CA MET A 285 7.15 6.23 -8.03
C MET A 285 8.55 6.83 -8.18
N GLU A 286 9.20 6.62 -9.33
CA GLU A 286 10.48 7.25 -9.68
C GLU A 286 10.36 8.77 -9.91
N ASP A 287 9.19 9.27 -10.36
CA ASP A 287 8.88 10.71 -10.34
C ASP A 287 8.84 11.25 -8.92
N TYR A 288 8.18 10.54 -8.01
CA TYR A 288 8.11 10.93 -6.60
C TYR A 288 9.49 10.94 -5.94
N GLU A 289 10.33 9.94 -6.20
CA GLU A 289 11.73 9.90 -5.74
C GLU A 289 12.50 11.15 -6.21
N TYR A 290 12.29 11.58 -7.45
CA TYR A 290 12.91 12.81 -7.98
C TYR A 290 12.41 14.06 -7.24
N PHE A 291 11.13 14.13 -6.89
CA PHE A 291 10.59 15.24 -6.10
C PHE A 291 11.22 15.30 -4.71
N VAL A 292 11.38 14.15 -4.06
CA VAL A 292 12.06 14.06 -2.76
C VAL A 292 13.49 14.59 -2.88
N LEU A 293 14.27 14.08 -3.83
CA LEU A 293 15.66 14.51 -4.04
C LEU A 293 15.76 16.01 -4.38
N LEU A 294 14.92 16.50 -5.30
CA LEU A 294 14.91 17.90 -5.68
C LEU A 294 14.51 18.81 -4.51
N SER A 295 13.53 18.40 -3.71
CA SER A 295 13.09 19.17 -2.55
C SER A 295 14.18 19.38 -1.50
N GLN A 296 15.17 18.48 -1.42
CA GLN A 296 16.31 18.61 -0.51
C GLN A 296 17.27 19.75 -0.92
N VAL A 297 17.29 20.12 -2.21
CA VAL A 297 18.23 21.13 -2.74
C VAL A 297 17.57 22.45 -3.11
N VAL A 298 16.28 22.47 -3.49
CA VAL A 298 15.55 23.72 -3.82
C VAL A 298 14.34 24.01 -2.92
N GLY A 299 14.07 23.14 -1.94
CA GLY A 299 12.93 23.25 -1.04
C GLY A 299 11.62 22.67 -1.61
N LYS A 300 10.75 22.19 -0.71
CA LYS A 300 9.47 21.54 -1.07
C LYS A 300 8.53 22.45 -1.87
N GLU A 301 8.48 23.74 -1.54
CA GLU A 301 7.56 24.68 -2.19
C GLU A 301 7.86 24.83 -3.70
N ALA A 302 9.13 24.94 -4.08
CA ALA A 302 9.52 25.05 -5.48
C ALA A 302 9.11 23.81 -6.29
N VAL A 303 9.30 22.62 -5.72
CA VAL A 303 8.86 21.36 -6.34
C VAL A 303 7.34 21.31 -6.45
N SER A 304 6.62 21.68 -5.38
CA SER A 304 5.16 21.72 -5.39
C SER A 304 4.58 22.66 -6.44
N GLN A 305 5.20 23.81 -6.71
CA GLN A 305 4.74 24.70 -7.79
C GLN A 305 4.86 24.05 -9.18
N LEU A 306 5.94 23.29 -9.43
CA LEU A 306 6.10 22.53 -10.66
C LEU A 306 5.06 21.41 -10.75
N VAL A 307 4.92 20.60 -9.71
CA VAL A 307 3.97 19.47 -9.66
C VAL A 307 2.53 19.95 -9.82
N LYS A 308 2.17 21.09 -9.22
CA LYS A 308 0.84 21.72 -9.33
C LYS A 308 0.45 22.07 -10.77
N SER A 309 1.41 22.30 -11.66
CA SER A 309 1.13 22.54 -13.08
C SER A 309 0.66 21.27 -13.82
N ILE A 310 0.99 20.09 -13.29
CA ILE A 310 0.64 18.78 -13.85
C ILE A 310 -0.53 18.14 -13.10
N ALA A 311 -0.53 18.20 -11.77
CA ALA A 311 -1.50 17.54 -10.91
C ALA A 311 -2.00 18.49 -9.81
N PRO A 312 -2.80 19.52 -10.15
CA PRO A 312 -3.24 20.52 -9.18
C PRO A 312 -4.16 19.97 -8.08
N SER A 313 -4.89 18.88 -8.31
CA SER A 313 -5.69 18.18 -7.30
C SER A 313 -6.00 16.74 -7.72
N TRP A 314 -6.66 15.97 -6.86
CA TRP A 314 -7.12 14.61 -7.17
C TRP A 314 -8.18 14.54 -8.28
N PHE A 315 -8.88 15.64 -8.54
CA PHE A 315 -9.98 15.73 -9.51
C PHE A 315 -9.60 16.47 -10.79
N LYS A 316 -8.37 17.00 -10.88
CA LYS A 316 -7.87 17.71 -12.06
C LYS A 316 -6.40 17.43 -12.26
N TRP A 317 -6.05 16.96 -13.45
CA TRP A 317 -4.68 16.69 -13.85
C TRP A 317 -4.50 16.94 -15.35
N GLU A 318 -3.24 17.08 -15.76
CA GLU A 318 -2.83 17.16 -17.16
C GLU A 318 -3.01 15.79 -17.83
N THR A 319 -3.67 15.77 -18.97
CA THR A 319 -4.02 14.54 -19.69
C THR A 319 -3.11 14.28 -20.90
N ASP A 320 -2.30 15.26 -21.32
CA ASP A 320 -1.26 15.07 -22.33
C ASP A 320 0.01 14.46 -21.69
N PRO A 321 0.35 13.19 -21.98
CA PRO A 321 1.54 12.55 -21.43
C PRO A 321 2.84 13.27 -21.81
N LYS A 322 2.88 14.01 -22.93
CA LYS A 322 4.07 14.78 -23.33
C LYS A 322 4.37 15.91 -22.35
N ARG A 323 3.33 16.53 -21.78
CA ARG A 323 3.50 17.62 -20.79
C ARG A 323 4.02 17.09 -19.46
N LEU A 324 3.57 15.90 -19.04
CA LEU A 324 4.15 15.21 -17.88
C LEU A 324 5.62 14.87 -18.12
N LEU A 325 5.97 14.29 -19.26
CA LEU A 325 7.36 13.93 -19.57
C LEU A 325 8.27 15.16 -19.58
N LYS A 326 7.81 16.26 -20.18
CA LYS A 326 8.54 17.54 -20.16
C LYS A 326 8.73 18.08 -18.74
N ALA A 327 7.71 17.99 -17.89
CA ALA A 327 7.84 18.39 -16.49
C ALA A 327 8.83 17.51 -15.72
N ARG A 328 8.86 16.19 -15.99
CA ARG A 328 9.89 15.29 -15.44
C ARG A 328 11.30 15.69 -15.88
N GLU A 329 11.49 16.02 -17.16
CA GLU A 329 12.79 16.49 -17.67
C GLU A 329 13.23 17.76 -16.92
N GLN A 330 12.33 18.71 -16.73
CA GLN A 330 12.60 19.93 -15.94
C GLN A 330 13.03 19.61 -14.51
N VAL A 331 12.36 18.68 -13.83
CA VAL A 331 12.74 18.23 -12.48
C VAL A 331 14.16 17.66 -12.47
N ALA A 332 14.50 16.82 -13.46
CA ALA A 332 15.83 16.22 -13.58
C ALA A 332 16.91 17.27 -13.86
N GLU A 333 16.65 18.22 -14.76
CA GLU A 333 17.56 19.33 -15.08
C GLU A 333 17.81 20.20 -13.85
N MET A 334 16.76 20.58 -13.12
CA MET A 334 16.89 21.33 -11.87
C MET A 334 17.69 20.55 -10.83
N LEU A 335 17.50 19.24 -10.73
CA LEU A 335 18.24 18.41 -9.78
C LEU A 335 19.74 18.40 -10.13
N ILE A 336 20.09 18.16 -11.39
CA ILE A 336 21.49 18.16 -11.87
C ILE A 336 22.17 19.51 -11.65
N GLN A 337 21.46 20.62 -11.82
CA GLN A 337 22.00 21.97 -11.63
C GLN A 337 22.30 22.30 -10.16
N ASN A 338 21.62 21.64 -9.21
CA ASN A 338 21.68 21.98 -7.78
C ASN A 338 22.39 20.92 -6.91
N ILE A 339 22.64 19.71 -7.41
CA ILE A 339 23.55 18.75 -6.76
C ILE A 339 24.99 19.18 -7.10
N ARG A 340 25.63 19.91 -6.18
CA ARG A 340 27.06 20.21 -6.23
C ARG A 340 27.78 19.54 -5.06
#